data_AF-K2EHW5-F1
#
_entry.id   AF-K2EHW5-F1
#
_cell.length_a   1.000
_cell.length_b   1.000
_cell.length_c   1.000
_cell.angle_alpha   90.00
_cell.angle_beta   90.00
_cell.angle_gamma   90.00
#
_symmetry.space_group_name_H-M   'P 1'
#
loop_
_entity.id
_entity.type
_entity.pdbx_description
1 polymer ?
#
loop_
_entity_poly.entity_id
_entity_poly.type
_entity_poly.pdbx_seq_one_letter_code
_entity_poly.pdbx_strand_id
1 'polypeptide(L)' 'VEIVSGRDVSANFDMQSLASLLHGDRILVQRSEHSVRFLHPLGWNYFATLRKKLRWNEGGS' A
#
# COMPACT_ATOMS: atom_id res chain seq x y z
N VAL A 1 -12.91 10.06 0.00
CA VAL A 1 -12.25 10.89 1.05
C VAL A 1 -12.25 12.33 0.56
N GLU A 2 -12.55 13.31 1.41
CA GLU A 2 -12.65 14.72 1.03
C GLU A 2 -11.66 15.56 1.85
N ILE A 3 -11.00 16.54 1.20
CA ILE A 3 -9.99 17.38 1.85
C ILE A 3 -10.64 18.62 2.45
N VAL A 4 -10.89 18.58 3.76
CA VAL A 4 -11.59 19.65 4.49
C VAL A 4 -10.66 20.67 5.18
N SER A 5 -9.37 20.37 5.36
CA SER A 5 -8.36 21.32 5.87
C SER A 5 -6.94 20.76 5.70
N GLY A 6 -5.92 21.63 5.78
CA GLY A 6 -4.50 21.26 5.72
C GLY A 6 -3.71 22.13 4.75
N ARG A 7 -2.50 22.55 5.14
CA ARG A 7 -1.55 23.25 4.25
C ARG A 7 -0.63 22.19 3.65
N ASP A 8 -0.43 22.23 2.33
CA ASP A 8 0.45 21.32 1.57
C ASP A 8 0.04 19.82 1.61
N VAL A 9 -1.25 19.55 1.39
CA VAL A 9 -1.77 18.17 1.33
C VAL A 9 -1.34 17.49 0.03
N SER A 10 -0.94 16.22 0.11
CA SER A 10 -0.60 15.41 -1.06
C SER A 10 -1.05 13.96 -0.93
N ALA A 11 -1.30 13.31 -2.07
CA ALA A 11 -1.47 11.88 -2.18
C ALA A 11 -0.16 11.24 -2.66
N ASN A 12 0.32 10.23 -1.94
CA ASN A 12 1.51 9.46 -2.29
C ASN A 12 1.10 8.07 -2.79
N PHE A 13 1.66 7.66 -3.92
CA PHE A 13 1.44 6.36 -4.53
C PHE A 13 2.75 5.57 -4.55
N ASP A 14 2.83 4.55 -3.67
CA ASP A 14 3.96 3.62 -3.53
C ASP A 14 5.35 4.27 -3.37
N MET A 15 5.42 5.51 -2.85
CA MET A 15 6.65 6.32 -2.74
C MET A 15 7.33 6.63 -4.07
N GLN A 16 6.65 6.47 -5.20
CA GLN A 16 7.18 6.78 -6.54
C GLN A 16 6.54 8.03 -7.13
N SER A 17 5.27 8.27 -6.82
CA SER A 17 4.49 9.36 -7.40
C SER A 17 3.80 10.16 -6.31
N LEU A 18 3.74 11.49 -6.49
CA LEU A 18 3.05 12.39 -5.60
C LEU A 18 2.06 13.25 -6.41
N ALA A 19 0.87 13.46 -5.88
CA ALA A 19 -0.10 14.42 -6.41
C ALA A 19 -0.44 15.46 -5.33
N SER A 20 -0.31 16.74 -5.67
CA SER A 20 -0.76 17.83 -4.81
C SER A 20 -2.29 17.82 -4.74
N LEU A 21 -2.84 18.05 -3.54
CA LEU A 21 -4.27 18.11 -3.30
C LEU A 21 -4.66 19.48 -2.79
N LEU A 22 -5.77 20.01 -3.30
CA LEU A 22 -6.34 21.27 -2.89
C LEU A 22 -7.59 21.04 -2.01
N HIS A 23 -8.01 22.09 -1.32
CA HIS A 23 -9.25 22.06 -0.56
C HIS A 23 -10.46 21.87 -1.50
N GLY A 24 -11.40 21.01 -1.10
CA GLY A 24 -12.55 20.64 -1.92
C GLY A 24 -12.29 19.48 -2.89
N ASP A 25 -11.03 19.04 -3.06
CA ASP A 25 -10.74 17.83 -3.83
C ASP A 25 -11.33 16.59 -3.15
N ARG A 26 -11.73 15.64 -4.01
CA ARG A 26 -12.26 14.35 -3.60
C ARG A 26 -11.36 13.23 -4.11
N ILE A 27 -10.88 12.43 -3.17
CA ILE A 27 -10.13 11.21 -3.47
C ILE A 27 -11.12 10.05 -3.58
N LEU A 28 -11.18 9.48 -4.78
CA LEU A 28 -11.92 8.27 -5.08
C LEU A 28 -10.91 7.15 -5.32
N VAL A 29 -11.07 6.04 -4.59
CA VAL A 29 -10.23 4.86 -4.76
C VAL A 29 -11.08 3.75 -5.36
N GLN A 30 -10.62 3.21 -6.47
CA GLN A 30 -11.25 2.09 -7.15
C GLN A 30 -10.20 1.06 -7.51
N ARG A 31 -10.65 -0.19 -7.73
CA ARG A 31 -9.77 -1.23 -8.24
C ARG A 31 -9.36 -0.88 -9.67
N SER A 32 -8.06 -0.90 -9.95
CA SER A 32 -7.53 -0.73 -11.32
C SER A 32 -8.01 -1.86 -12.23
N GLU A 33 -8.28 -1.55 -13.49
CA GLU A 33 -8.56 -2.54 -14.54
C GLU A 33 -7.31 -3.41 -14.81
N HIS A 34 -6.13 -2.83 -14.64
CA HIS A 34 -4.85 -3.52 -14.79
C HIS A 34 -4.37 -4.01 -13.43
N SER A 35 -4.10 -5.32 -13.33
CA SER A 35 -3.54 -5.94 -12.14
C SER A 35 -2.15 -6.49 -12.44
N VAL A 36 -1.24 -6.28 -11.49
CA VAL A 36 0.10 -6.88 -11.54
C VAL A 36 0.02 -8.38 -11.29
N ARG A 37 0.73 -9.16 -12.10
CA ARG A 37 0.89 -10.60 -11.92
C ARG A 37 2.28 -10.87 -11.36
N PHE A 38 2.34 -11.28 -10.10
CA PHE A 38 3.58 -11.73 -9.49
C PHE A 38 3.82 -13.21 -9.79
N LEU A 39 5.09 -13.54 -10.09
CA LEU A 39 5.53 -14.92 -10.20
C LEU A 39 6.04 -15.38 -8.83
N HIS A 40 5.59 -16.56 -8.43
CA HIS A 40 5.99 -17.18 -7.18
C HIS A 40 6.80 -18.46 -7.49
N PRO A 41 7.95 -18.66 -6.83
CA PRO A 41 8.68 -19.92 -6.94
C PRO A 41 7.84 -21.12 -6.51
N LEU A 42 8.19 -22.32 -6.98
CA LEU A 42 7.57 -23.56 -6.51
C LEU A 42 7.72 -23.68 -4.98
N GLY A 43 6.63 -24.00 -4.30
CA GLY A 43 6.61 -24.09 -2.83
C GLY A 43 6.53 -22.75 -2.11
N TRP A 44 6.33 -21.63 -2.81
CA TRP A 44 6.12 -20.33 -2.17
C TRP A 44 4.88 -20.33 -1.26
N ASN A 45 5.02 -19.69 -0.09
CA ASN A 45 3.96 -19.55 0.89
C ASN A 45 3.92 -18.11 1.43
N TYR A 46 2.77 -17.46 1.29
CA TYR A 46 2.54 -16.08 1.73
C TYR A 46 2.86 -15.89 3.22
N PHE A 47 2.35 -16.78 4.08
CA PHE A 47 2.55 -16.68 5.53
C PHE A 47 3.99 -17.00 5.95
N ALA A 48 4.71 -17.85 5.22
CA ALA A 48 6.15 -18.06 5.47
C ALA A 48 6.94 -16.77 5.20
N THR A 49 6.60 -16.06 4.12
CA THR A 49 7.19 -14.75 3.81
C THR A 49 6.87 -13.73 4.90
N LEU A 50 5.61 -13.67 5.34
CA LEU A 50 5.15 -12.73 6.35
C LEU A 50 5.80 -12.96 7.71
N ARG A 51 5.88 -14.23 8.17
CA ARG A 51 6.54 -14.60 9.43
C ARG A 51 8.00 -14.15 9.45
N LYS A 52 8.76 -14.43 8.38
CA LYS A 52 10.15 -14.00 8.26
C LYS A 52 10.28 -12.48 8.25
N LYS A 53 9.42 -11.78 7.50
CA LYS A 53 9.48 -10.31 7.37
C LYS A 53 9.16 -9.60 8.68
N LEU A 54 8.20 -10.11 9.44
CA LEU A 54 7.70 -9.48 10.66
C LEU A 54 8.24 -10.13 11.94
N ARG A 55 9.14 -11.13 11.82
CA ARG A 55 9.71 -11.89 12.94
C ARG A 55 8.67 -12.50 13.88
N TRP A 56 7.55 -12.95 13.31
CA TRP A 56 6.47 -13.54 14.11
C TRP A 56 6.90 -14.90 14.68
N ASN A 57 6.66 -15.07 15.98
CA ASN A 57 6.96 -16.29 16.75
C ASN A 57 8.46 -16.62 16.90
N GLU A 58 9.36 -15.66 16.68
CA GLU A 58 10.80 -15.84 16.99
C GLU A 58 11.11 -15.86 18.50
N GLY A 59 10.10 -15.60 19.36
CA GLY A 59 10.23 -15.56 20.83
C GLY A 59 9.52 -16.70 21.57
N GLY A 60 9.11 -17.77 20.88
CA GLY A 60 8.47 -18.94 21.50
C GLY A 60 9.47 -20.05 21.79
N SER A 61 10.08 -20.01 22.98
CA SER A 61 10.93 -21.01 23.66
C SER A 61 12.05 -21.68 22.85
#